data_AF-A0A1W9LPU1-F1
#
_entry.id   AF-A0A1W9LPU1-F1
#
_cell.length_a   1.000
_cell.length_b   1.000
_cell.length_c   1.000
_cell.angle_alpha   90.00
_cell.angle_beta   90.00
_cell.angle_gamma   90.00
#
_symmetry.space_group_name_H-M   'P 1'
#
loop_
_entity.id
_entity.type
_entity.pdbx_description
1 polymer ?
#
loop_
_entity_poly.entity_id
_entity_poly.type
_entity_poly.pdbx_seq_one_letter_code
_entity_poly.pdbx_strand_id
1 'polypeptide(L)'
;DIDPLIKAFGFNYEKLKKFYDIGSKVSGVRNKIISLAEVILAGKYRYENEQDWITHKNKKINLANASSGQQEALPMLMILSVFPLLIKKYNALFFIEEPEAHLFPISQKHIVSIIALIYNQRKDNFVITTHSPYILTAINNLILASEVSKEKSPEEVGKIIDLDCAVRYEDVKAYTIRQGIVESIMDEENRLIGPTVIDSVSDEFDNVFDALIRLQMDE
;
A
#
# COMPACT_ATOMS: atom_id res chain seq x y z
N ASP A 1 8.84 10.13 -28.03
CA ASP A 1 9.77 9.33 -27.22
C ASP A 1 9.11 8.92 -25.91
N ILE A 2 9.39 7.71 -25.44
CA ILE A 2 8.93 7.23 -24.12
C ILE A 2 9.76 7.94 -23.04
N ASP A 3 9.10 8.38 -21.97
CA ASP A 3 9.74 9.03 -20.83
C ASP A 3 10.91 8.17 -20.27
N PRO A 4 12.09 8.77 -19.99
CA PRO A 4 13.24 8.05 -19.46
C PRO A 4 12.98 7.27 -18.16
N LEU A 5 12.11 7.78 -17.28
CA LEU A 5 11.70 7.12 -16.03
C LEU A 5 10.86 5.89 -16.33
N ILE A 6 9.90 6.00 -17.25
CA ILE A 6 9.07 4.86 -17.69
C ILE A 6 9.95 3.79 -18.32
N LYS A 7 10.93 4.18 -19.14
CA LYS A 7 11.88 3.24 -19.76
C LYS A 7 12.75 2.54 -18.72
N ALA A 8 13.26 3.28 -17.73
CA ALA A 8 14.05 2.72 -16.64
C ALA A 8 13.21 1.78 -15.76
N PHE A 9 11.97 2.15 -15.47
CA PHE A 9 11.01 1.33 -14.74
C PHE A 9 10.74 0.01 -15.48
N GLY A 10 10.38 0.07 -16.76
CA GLY A 10 10.09 -1.11 -17.57
C GLY A 10 11.28 -2.07 -17.63
N PHE A 11 12.49 -1.53 -17.81
CA PHE A 11 13.71 -2.34 -17.77
C PHE A 11 13.95 -3.04 -16.43
N ASN A 12 13.73 -2.32 -15.32
CA ASN A 12 13.85 -2.90 -13.98
C ASN A 12 12.77 -3.97 -13.76
N TYR A 13 11.52 -3.67 -14.11
CA TYR A 13 10.40 -4.60 -13.99
C TYR A 13 10.66 -5.91 -14.75
N GLU A 14 11.05 -5.84 -16.02
CA GLU A 14 11.39 -7.01 -16.85
C GLU A 14 12.54 -7.83 -16.26
N LYS A 15 13.55 -7.17 -15.68
CA LYS A 15 14.62 -7.87 -14.97
C LYS A 15 14.10 -8.61 -13.74
N LEU A 16 13.22 -7.99 -12.96
CA LEU A 16 12.72 -8.53 -11.70
C LEU A 16 11.82 -9.76 -11.89
N LYS A 17 11.10 -9.87 -13.03
CA LYS A 17 10.22 -11.02 -13.35
C LYS A 17 10.93 -12.36 -13.16
N LYS A 18 12.18 -12.44 -13.64
CA LYS A 18 13.01 -13.65 -13.59
C LYS A 18 13.47 -14.04 -12.18
N PHE A 19 13.43 -13.11 -11.22
CA PHE A 19 13.87 -13.34 -9.84
C PHE A 19 12.72 -13.53 -8.84
N TYR A 20 11.48 -13.28 -9.25
CA TYR A 20 10.32 -13.39 -8.36
C TYR A 20 10.14 -14.83 -7.84
N ASP A 21 10.24 -15.83 -8.73
CA ASP A 21 10.09 -17.26 -8.36
C ASP A 21 11.18 -17.78 -7.43
N ILE A 22 12.37 -17.18 -7.49
CA ILE A 22 13.51 -17.51 -6.63
C ILE A 22 13.23 -17.09 -5.17
N GLY A 23 12.22 -16.25 -4.93
CA GLY A 23 11.81 -15.83 -3.59
C GLY A 23 10.99 -16.80 -2.76
N SER A 24 10.53 -17.90 -3.34
CA SER A 24 9.67 -18.87 -2.66
C SER A 24 10.35 -19.74 -1.59
N LYS A 25 11.67 -19.59 -1.38
CA LYS A 25 12.46 -20.36 -0.39
C LYS A 25 13.10 -19.51 0.72
N VAL A 26 12.61 -18.30 0.96
CA VAL A 26 13.28 -17.39 1.90
C VAL A 26 12.60 -17.43 3.26
N SER A 27 13.19 -16.79 4.27
CA SER A 27 12.68 -16.77 5.65
C SER A 27 12.55 -15.32 6.15
N GLY A 28 11.78 -15.12 7.23
CA GLY A 28 11.59 -13.83 7.86
C GLY A 28 10.67 -12.86 7.09
N VAL A 29 10.99 -11.56 7.17
CA VAL A 29 10.18 -10.45 6.60
C VAL A 29 9.89 -10.63 5.10
N ARG A 30 10.79 -11.26 4.35
CA ARG A 30 10.58 -11.51 2.92
C ARG A 30 9.37 -12.41 2.64
N ASN A 31 9.17 -13.44 3.44
CA ASN A 31 8.00 -14.30 3.27
C ASN A 31 6.70 -13.56 3.57
N LYS A 32 6.74 -12.63 4.53
CA LYS A 32 5.58 -11.78 4.84
C LYS A 32 5.22 -10.91 3.64
N ILE A 33 6.21 -10.23 3.05
CA ILE A 33 6.00 -9.37 1.85
C ILE A 33 5.43 -10.19 0.68
N ILE A 34 6.03 -11.33 0.35
CA ILE A 34 5.56 -12.19 -0.75
C ILE A 34 4.15 -12.71 -0.46
N SER A 35 3.87 -13.12 0.78
CA SER A 35 2.54 -13.62 1.17
C SER A 35 1.47 -12.53 1.04
N LEU A 36 1.78 -11.31 1.45
CA LEU A 36 0.88 -10.15 1.28
C LEU A 36 0.65 -9.84 -0.20
N ALA A 37 1.70 -9.90 -1.03
CA ALA A 37 1.57 -9.72 -2.48
C ALA A 37 0.71 -10.83 -3.12
N GLU A 38 0.87 -12.09 -2.71
CA GLU A 38 0.01 -13.21 -3.16
C GLU A 38 -1.46 -13.02 -2.74
N VAL A 39 -1.72 -12.44 -1.56
CA VAL A 39 -3.07 -12.09 -1.10
C VAL A 39 -3.68 -10.99 -1.97
N ILE A 40 -2.94 -9.92 -2.26
CA ILE A 40 -3.40 -8.82 -3.13
C ILE A 40 -3.71 -9.34 -4.54
N LEU A 41 -2.85 -10.20 -5.09
CA LEU A 41 -3.03 -10.81 -6.40
C LEU A 41 -4.07 -11.93 -6.40
N ALA A 42 -4.59 -12.34 -5.25
CA ALA A 42 -5.43 -13.52 -5.07
C ALA A 42 -4.85 -14.79 -5.74
N GLY A 43 -3.52 -14.92 -5.73
CA GLY A 43 -2.80 -15.97 -6.45
C GLY A 43 -1.29 -15.77 -6.47
N LYS A 44 -0.57 -16.75 -7.00
CA LYS A 44 0.88 -16.72 -7.12
C LYS A 44 1.29 -16.32 -8.52
N TYR A 45 2.08 -15.26 -8.61
CA TYR A 45 2.72 -14.86 -9.86
C TYR A 45 3.80 -15.88 -10.28
N ARG A 46 3.85 -16.18 -11.57
CA ARG A 46 4.85 -17.03 -12.22
C ARG A 46 5.25 -16.42 -13.56
N TYR A 47 6.55 -16.43 -13.85
CA TYR A 47 7.07 -16.04 -15.15
C TYR A 47 7.55 -17.29 -15.90
N GLU A 48 6.80 -17.72 -16.92
CA GLU A 48 7.03 -18.98 -17.62
C GLU A 48 6.84 -18.80 -19.14
N ASN A 49 7.77 -19.32 -19.94
CA ASN A 49 7.75 -19.24 -21.41
C ASN A 49 7.59 -17.79 -21.93
N GLU A 50 8.31 -16.85 -21.31
CA GLU A 50 8.25 -15.42 -21.62
C GLU A 50 6.86 -14.79 -21.45
N GLN A 51 6.04 -15.39 -20.59
CA GLN A 51 4.70 -14.91 -20.28
C GLN A 51 4.49 -14.81 -18.78
N ASP A 52 3.66 -13.84 -18.41
CA ASP A 52 3.24 -13.56 -17.05
C ASP A 52 1.97 -14.34 -16.71
N TRP A 53 1.99 -15.06 -15.60
CA TRP A 53 0.88 -15.91 -15.16
C TRP A 53 0.54 -15.69 -13.70
N ILE A 54 -0.75 -15.77 -13.38
CA ILE A 54 -1.25 -15.86 -12.01
C ILE A 54 -1.87 -17.24 -11.82
N THR A 55 -1.43 -17.94 -10.76
CA THR A 55 -1.89 -19.28 -10.42
C THR A 55 -2.68 -19.28 -9.11
N HIS A 56 -3.89 -19.84 -9.12
CA HIS A 56 -4.76 -19.92 -7.95
C HIS A 56 -5.60 -21.21 -8.01
N LYS A 57 -5.55 -22.03 -6.94
CA LYS A 57 -6.34 -23.27 -6.79
C LYS A 57 -6.36 -24.13 -8.06
N ASN A 58 -5.19 -24.41 -8.63
CA ASN A 58 -4.95 -25.18 -9.87
C ASN A 58 -5.44 -24.54 -11.19
N LYS A 59 -5.97 -23.31 -11.15
CA LYS A 59 -6.20 -22.50 -12.35
C LYS A 59 -5.00 -21.62 -12.62
N LYS A 60 -4.67 -21.44 -13.90
CA LYS A 60 -3.58 -20.61 -14.38
C LYS A 60 -4.16 -19.63 -15.40
N ILE A 61 -4.01 -18.34 -15.14
CA ILE A 61 -4.56 -17.25 -15.97
C ILE A 61 -3.38 -16.40 -16.43
N ASN A 62 -3.32 -16.12 -17.74
CA ASN A 62 -2.32 -15.20 -18.28
C ASN A 62 -2.62 -13.80 -17.74
N LEU A 63 -1.60 -13.06 -17.32
CA LEU A 63 -1.78 -11.72 -16.75
C LEU A 63 -2.60 -10.80 -17.66
N ALA A 64 -2.44 -10.87 -18.98
CA ALA A 64 -3.21 -10.07 -19.94
C ALA A 64 -4.73 -10.32 -19.86
N ASN A 65 -5.15 -11.47 -19.31
CA ASN A 65 -6.53 -11.87 -19.10
C ASN A 65 -6.97 -11.79 -17.62
N ALA A 66 -6.11 -11.28 -16.73
CA ALA A 66 -6.40 -11.10 -15.31
C ALA A 66 -7.28 -9.86 -15.06
N SER A 67 -7.79 -9.67 -13.84
CA SER A 67 -8.53 -8.43 -13.53
C SER A 67 -7.62 -7.20 -13.61
N SER A 68 -8.17 -6.01 -13.87
CA SER A 68 -7.37 -4.77 -13.96
C SER A 68 -6.57 -4.53 -12.69
N GLY A 69 -7.17 -4.72 -11.51
CA GLY A 69 -6.45 -4.61 -10.23
C GLY A 69 -5.26 -5.56 -10.11
N GLN A 70 -5.33 -6.77 -10.67
CA GLN A 70 -4.18 -7.69 -10.70
C GLN A 70 -3.11 -7.23 -11.70
N GLN A 71 -3.52 -6.77 -12.88
CA GLN A 71 -2.60 -6.29 -13.92
C GLN A 71 -1.81 -5.07 -13.47
N GLU A 72 -2.49 -4.11 -12.85
CA GLU A 72 -1.93 -2.82 -12.47
C GLU A 72 -1.13 -2.87 -11.17
N ALA A 73 -1.54 -3.70 -10.20
CA ALA A 73 -0.80 -3.84 -8.95
C ALA A 73 0.51 -4.63 -9.14
N LEU A 74 0.57 -5.58 -10.08
CA LEU A 74 1.69 -6.51 -10.19
C LEU A 74 3.05 -5.82 -10.35
N PRO A 75 3.26 -4.83 -11.25
CA PRO A 75 4.54 -4.15 -11.38
C PRO A 75 5.04 -3.52 -10.09
N MET A 76 4.16 -2.82 -9.37
CA MET A 76 4.46 -2.25 -8.06
C MET A 76 4.81 -3.34 -7.05
N LEU A 77 3.97 -4.37 -6.92
CA LEU A 77 4.19 -5.47 -5.97
C LEU A 77 5.50 -6.21 -6.24
N MET A 78 5.87 -6.40 -7.50
CA MET A 78 7.14 -7.01 -7.86
C MET A 78 8.33 -6.14 -7.47
N ILE A 79 8.26 -4.83 -7.69
CA ILE A 79 9.31 -3.91 -7.27
C ILE A 79 9.43 -3.94 -5.76
N LEU A 80 8.34 -3.75 -5.02
CA LEU A 80 8.35 -3.77 -3.56
C LEU A 80 8.83 -5.13 -2.99
N SER A 81 8.51 -6.24 -3.66
CA SER A 81 8.89 -7.58 -3.19
C SER A 81 10.32 -7.97 -3.55
N VAL A 82 10.85 -7.52 -4.69
CA VAL A 82 12.12 -8.04 -5.26
C VAL A 82 13.22 -6.98 -5.27
N PHE A 83 12.90 -5.72 -5.53
CA PHE A 83 13.91 -4.65 -5.63
C PHE A 83 14.71 -4.43 -4.33
N PRO A 84 14.07 -4.38 -3.14
CA PRO A 84 14.78 -4.35 -1.86
C PRO A 84 15.77 -5.52 -1.63
N LEU A 85 15.66 -6.59 -2.41
CA LEU A 85 16.49 -7.79 -2.28
C LEU A 85 17.71 -7.75 -3.19
N LEU A 86 17.57 -7.18 -4.39
CA LEU A 86 18.66 -7.12 -5.37
C LEU A 86 19.60 -5.94 -5.09
N ILE A 87 19.09 -4.90 -4.42
CA ILE A 87 19.85 -3.68 -4.17
C ILE A 87 20.31 -3.63 -2.71
N LYS A 88 21.64 -3.77 -2.52
CA LYS A 88 22.30 -3.63 -1.22
C LYS A 88 22.38 -2.18 -0.71
N LYS A 89 21.99 -1.21 -1.54
CA LYS A 89 21.92 0.21 -1.14
C LYS A 89 20.75 0.37 -0.16
N TYR A 90 21.04 0.70 1.09
CA TYR A 90 20.05 1.11 2.09
C TYR A 90 19.63 2.56 1.84
N ASN A 91 18.49 2.96 2.38
CA ASN A 91 17.93 4.32 2.28
C ASN A 91 17.59 4.74 0.83
N ALA A 92 17.01 3.83 0.05
CA ALA A 92 16.38 4.18 -1.23
C ALA A 92 15.19 5.13 -1.01
N LEU A 93 14.82 5.89 -2.05
CA LEU A 93 13.63 6.73 -2.04
C LEU A 93 12.67 6.21 -3.12
N PHE A 94 11.46 5.86 -2.69
CA PHE A 94 10.39 5.40 -3.56
C PHE A 94 9.33 6.49 -3.69
N PHE A 95 8.89 6.74 -4.91
CA PHE A 95 7.70 7.53 -5.23
C PHE A 95 6.63 6.57 -5.73
N ILE A 96 5.49 6.53 -5.06
CA ILE A 96 4.38 5.64 -5.39
C ILE A 96 3.13 6.50 -5.53
N GLU A 97 2.68 6.66 -6.76
CA GLU A 97 1.46 7.40 -7.06
C GLU A 97 0.26 6.46 -6.98
N GLU A 98 -0.79 6.87 -6.26
CA GLU A 98 -2.08 6.18 -6.12
C GLU A 98 -1.95 4.64 -6.01
N PRO A 99 -1.23 4.11 -5.00
CA PRO A 99 -1.07 2.66 -4.83
C PRO A 99 -2.38 1.87 -4.71
N GLU A 100 -3.48 2.56 -4.40
CA GLU A 100 -4.83 2.03 -4.32
C GLU A 100 -5.55 1.81 -5.66
N ALA A 101 -5.01 2.30 -6.77
CA ALA A 101 -5.70 2.29 -8.06
C ALA A 101 -6.20 0.88 -8.41
N HIS A 102 -7.50 0.77 -8.68
CA HIS A 102 -8.20 -0.48 -9.01
C HIS A 102 -8.11 -1.60 -7.95
N LEU A 103 -7.79 -1.27 -6.69
CA LEU A 103 -7.70 -2.22 -5.58
C LEU A 103 -8.80 -2.04 -4.54
N PHE A 104 -9.31 -3.17 -4.04
CA PHE A 104 -10.26 -3.18 -2.93
C PHE A 104 -9.60 -2.69 -1.62
N PRO A 105 -10.34 -2.05 -0.69
CA PRO A 105 -9.77 -1.48 0.55
C PRO A 105 -8.87 -2.44 1.35
N ILE A 106 -9.20 -3.74 1.41
CA ILE A 106 -8.37 -4.72 2.11
C ILE A 106 -6.98 -4.87 1.47
N SER A 107 -6.88 -4.78 0.15
CA SER A 107 -5.60 -4.85 -0.57
C SER A 107 -4.74 -3.62 -0.32
N GLN A 108 -5.38 -2.46 -0.15
CA GLN A 108 -4.70 -1.21 0.17
C GLN A 108 -4.01 -1.28 1.55
N LYS A 109 -4.69 -1.85 2.56
CA LYS A 109 -4.07 -2.17 3.85
C LYS A 109 -2.83 -3.06 3.67
N HIS A 110 -2.90 -4.08 2.83
CA HIS A 110 -1.76 -4.98 2.60
C HIS A 110 -0.59 -4.28 1.91
N ILE A 111 -0.83 -3.33 1.00
CA ILE A 111 0.22 -2.50 0.42
C ILE A 111 0.92 -1.67 1.50
N VAL A 112 0.15 -1.02 2.37
CA VAL A 112 0.70 -0.25 3.50
C VAL A 112 1.55 -1.15 4.40
N SER A 113 1.11 -2.38 4.68
CA SER A 113 1.91 -3.35 5.44
C SER A 113 3.22 -3.72 4.71
N ILE A 114 3.20 -3.94 3.39
CA ILE A 114 4.42 -4.20 2.61
C ILE A 114 5.40 -3.03 2.70
N ILE A 115 4.90 -1.80 2.51
CA ILE A 115 5.71 -0.58 2.60
C ILE A 115 6.34 -0.46 3.99
N ALA A 116 5.55 -0.65 5.04
CA ALA A 116 6.03 -0.57 6.42
C ALA A 116 7.09 -1.63 6.75
N LEU A 117 6.92 -2.86 6.26
CA LEU A 117 7.93 -3.92 6.41
C LEU A 117 9.26 -3.53 5.74
N ILE A 118 9.22 -2.96 4.53
CA ILE A 118 10.42 -2.51 3.82
C ILE A 118 11.06 -1.34 4.55
N TYR A 119 10.26 -0.35 4.96
CA TYR A 119 10.69 0.80 5.76
C TYR A 119 11.42 0.33 7.04
N ASN A 120 10.82 -0.57 7.82
CA ASN A 120 11.39 -1.03 9.07
C ASN A 120 12.68 -1.83 8.88
N GLN A 121 12.74 -2.68 7.85
CA GLN A 121 13.89 -3.54 7.58
C GLN A 121 15.09 -2.78 6.99
N ARG A 122 14.84 -1.79 6.13
CA ARG A 122 15.89 -1.18 5.28
C ARG A 122 16.07 0.32 5.47
N LYS A 123 15.17 0.97 6.20
CA LYS A 123 15.14 2.43 6.36
C LYS A 123 15.04 3.18 5.03
N ASP A 124 14.41 2.52 4.04
CA ASP A 124 14.05 3.15 2.78
C ASP A 124 12.91 4.16 3.01
N ASN A 125 12.91 5.25 2.25
CA ASN A 125 11.95 6.35 2.35
C ASN A 125 10.88 6.22 1.27
N PHE A 126 9.66 6.62 1.60
CA PHE A 126 8.50 6.53 0.72
C PHE A 126 7.79 7.86 0.64
N VAL A 127 7.49 8.31 -0.58
CA VAL A 127 6.58 9.40 -0.89
C VAL A 127 5.40 8.78 -1.62
N ILE A 128 4.22 8.96 -1.04
CA ILE A 128 2.99 8.35 -1.53
C ILE A 128 1.98 9.45 -1.78
N THR A 129 1.40 9.48 -2.98
CA THR A 129 0.19 10.26 -3.24
C THR A 129 -1.00 9.32 -3.18
N THR A 130 -2.09 9.78 -2.58
CA THR A 130 -3.26 8.92 -2.38
C THR A 130 -4.51 9.78 -2.23
N HIS A 131 -5.60 9.30 -2.82
CA HIS A 131 -6.96 9.76 -2.59
C HIS A 131 -7.74 8.76 -1.73
N SER A 132 -7.07 7.77 -1.14
CA SER A 132 -7.72 6.73 -0.37
C SER A 132 -7.73 7.04 1.13
N PRO A 133 -8.93 7.12 1.76
CA PRO A 133 -9.02 7.21 3.21
C PRO A 133 -8.56 5.89 3.86
N TYR A 134 -8.59 4.77 3.15
CA TYR A 134 -8.19 3.46 3.66
C TYR A 134 -6.67 3.32 3.77
N ILE A 135 -5.90 3.94 2.87
CA ILE A 135 -4.43 4.01 3.00
C ILE A 135 -4.06 4.79 4.26
N LEU A 136 -4.66 5.97 4.46
CA LEU A 136 -4.42 6.80 5.64
C LEU A 136 -4.84 6.11 6.93
N THR A 137 -6.02 5.45 6.93
CA THR A 137 -6.48 4.64 8.06
C THR A 137 -5.54 3.48 8.35
N ALA A 138 -5.02 2.79 7.32
CA ALA A 138 -4.07 1.71 7.50
C ALA A 138 -2.75 2.20 8.11
N ILE A 139 -2.25 3.38 7.70
CA ILE A 139 -1.07 4.00 8.31
C ILE A 139 -1.35 4.37 9.78
N ASN A 140 -2.51 4.97 10.08
CA ASN A 140 -2.93 5.29 11.45
C ASN A 140 -2.95 4.05 12.35
N ASN A 141 -3.44 2.92 11.85
CA ASN A 141 -3.41 1.67 12.60
C ASN A 141 -1.98 1.24 12.95
N LEU A 142 -1.02 1.43 12.05
CA LEU A 142 0.39 1.11 12.30
C LEU A 142 1.07 2.09 13.27
N ILE A 143 0.70 3.37 13.21
CA ILE A 143 1.14 4.38 14.17
C ILE A 143 0.60 4.05 15.56
N LEU A 144 -0.71 3.82 15.66
CA LEU A 144 -1.38 3.49 16.91
C LEU A 144 -0.81 2.21 17.53
N ALA A 145 -0.52 1.19 16.71
CA ALA A 145 0.16 -0.01 17.18
C ALA A 145 1.51 0.30 17.84
N SER A 146 2.30 1.21 17.26
CA SER A 146 3.57 1.65 17.84
C SER A 146 3.39 2.42 19.15
N GLU A 147 2.35 3.25 19.27
CA GLU A 147 2.08 4.03 20.49
C GLU A 147 1.58 3.13 21.62
N VAL A 148 0.57 2.29 21.35
CA VAL A 148 0.00 1.37 22.35
C VAL A 148 1.03 0.35 22.85
N SER A 149 1.97 -0.08 22.00
CA SER A 149 3.06 -1.00 22.40
C SER A 149 4.06 -0.38 23.38
N LYS A 150 4.06 0.95 23.58
CA LYS A 150 4.87 1.61 24.62
C LYS A 150 4.25 1.46 26.01
N GLU A 151 2.91 1.36 26.08
CA GLU A 151 2.15 1.34 27.33
C GLU A 151 1.64 -0.06 27.71
N LYS A 152 1.38 -0.90 26.70
CA LYS A 152 0.86 -2.27 26.84
C LYS A 152 1.90 -3.30 26.41
N SER A 153 1.66 -4.57 26.74
CA SER A 153 2.58 -5.64 26.34
C SER A 153 2.62 -5.75 24.81
N PRO A 154 3.80 -5.75 24.18
CA PRO A 154 3.94 -6.01 22.75
C PRO A 154 3.28 -7.32 22.30
N GLU A 155 3.22 -8.33 23.18
CA GLU A 155 2.56 -9.60 22.87
C GLU A 155 1.04 -9.46 22.70
N GLU A 156 0.41 -8.53 23.42
CA GLU A 156 -1.04 -8.29 23.31
C GLU A 156 -1.35 -7.54 22.01
N VAL A 157 -0.57 -6.51 21.70
CA VAL A 157 -0.72 -5.74 20.45
C VAL A 157 -0.40 -6.62 19.23
N GLY A 158 0.61 -7.47 19.34
CA GLY A 158 1.02 -8.44 18.30
C GLY A 158 -0.06 -9.46 17.92
N LYS A 159 -1.07 -9.68 18.76
CA LYS A 159 -2.23 -10.53 18.43
C LYS A 159 -3.24 -9.82 17.53
N ILE A 160 -3.24 -8.49 17.53
CA ILE A 160 -4.19 -7.65 16.78
C ILE A 160 -3.57 -7.25 15.43
N ILE A 161 -2.30 -6.87 15.45
CA ILE A 161 -1.59 -6.36 14.28
C ILE A 161 -0.11 -6.79 14.31
N ASP A 162 0.45 -7.04 13.13
CA ASP A 162 1.85 -7.46 13.01
C ASP A 162 2.78 -6.31 13.39
N LEU A 163 3.47 -6.44 14.52
CA LEU A 163 4.37 -5.41 15.05
C LEU A 163 5.60 -5.16 14.16
N ASP A 164 5.95 -6.08 13.26
CA ASP A 164 6.99 -5.81 12.26
C ASP A 164 6.59 -4.68 11.30
N CYS A 165 5.29 -4.38 11.21
CA CYS A 165 4.75 -3.28 10.42
C CYS A 165 4.57 -1.99 11.23
N ALA A 166 4.78 -1.96 12.54
CA ALA A 166 4.55 -0.77 13.36
C ALA A 166 5.44 0.40 12.90
N VAL A 167 4.88 1.60 12.80
CA VAL A 167 5.60 2.81 12.36
C VAL A 167 5.49 3.86 13.43
N ARG A 168 6.56 4.62 13.70
CA ARG A 168 6.50 5.70 14.69
C ARG A 168 5.84 6.92 14.09
N TYR A 169 5.05 7.65 14.88
CA TYR A 169 4.45 8.91 14.47
C TYR A 169 5.49 9.91 13.93
N GLU A 170 6.66 9.97 14.56
CA GLU A 170 7.74 10.89 14.16
C GLU A 170 8.29 10.63 12.75
N ASP A 171 8.14 9.39 12.27
CA ASP A 171 8.66 8.95 10.98
C ASP A 171 7.64 9.18 9.84
N VAL A 172 6.43 9.64 10.15
CA VAL A 172 5.36 9.90 9.19
C VAL A 172 5.11 11.40 9.05
N LYS A 173 4.95 11.85 7.81
CA LYS A 173 4.47 13.19 7.47
C LYS A 173 3.36 13.06 6.44
N ALA A 174 2.24 13.70 6.71
CA ALA A 174 1.08 13.72 5.83
C ALA A 174 0.67 15.16 5.56
N TYR A 175 0.37 15.43 4.29
CA TYR A 175 0.03 16.75 3.78
C TYR A 175 -1.17 16.65 2.85
N THR A 176 -1.94 17.73 2.78
CA THR A 176 -2.99 17.93 1.79
C THR A 176 -2.77 19.25 1.06
N ILE A 177 -3.40 19.41 -0.10
CA ILE A 177 -3.37 20.65 -0.87
C ILE A 177 -4.77 21.23 -0.86
N ARG A 178 -4.95 22.40 -0.24
CA ARG A 178 -6.20 23.16 -0.23
C ARG A 178 -5.96 24.53 -0.85
N GLN A 179 -6.73 24.86 -1.89
CA GLN A 179 -6.63 26.16 -2.59
C GLN A 179 -5.20 26.52 -3.05
N GLY A 180 -4.41 25.51 -3.45
CA GLY A 180 -3.02 25.70 -3.88
C GLY A 180 -2.00 25.85 -2.74
N ILE A 181 -2.43 25.75 -1.48
CA ILE A 181 -1.58 25.79 -0.29
C ILE A 181 -1.41 24.38 0.26
N VAL A 182 -0.16 24.02 0.61
CA VAL A 182 0.16 22.77 1.27
C VAL A 182 -0.07 22.92 2.77
N GLU A 183 -0.91 22.06 3.33
CA GLU A 183 -1.24 22.04 4.76
C GLU A 183 -0.92 20.67 5.34
N SER A 184 -0.36 20.64 6.56
CA SER A 184 -0.17 19.37 7.26
C SER A 184 -1.51 18.87 7.79
N ILE A 185 -1.73 17.56 7.66
CA ILE A 185 -2.88 16.87 8.23
C ILE A 185 -2.46 15.94 9.38
N MET A 186 -1.30 16.21 10.00
CA MET A 186 -0.87 15.49 11.19
C MET A 186 -1.58 16.07 12.42
N ASP A 187 -2.15 15.21 13.25
CA ASP A 187 -2.78 15.56 14.52
C ASP A 187 -1.78 15.33 15.67
N GLU A 188 -1.27 16.43 16.22
CA GLU A 188 -0.27 16.39 17.29
C GLU A 188 -0.84 15.94 18.64
N GLU A 189 -2.13 16.17 18.89
CA GLU A 189 -2.80 15.79 20.14
C GLU A 189 -3.05 14.29 20.19
N ASN A 190 -3.63 13.75 19.11
CA ASN A 190 -3.93 12.32 19.02
C ASN A 190 -2.75 11.48 18.51
N ARG A 191 -1.65 12.11 18.06
CA ARG A 191 -0.48 11.46 17.45
C ARG A 191 -0.86 10.52 16.29
N LEU A 192 -1.75 10.99 15.42
CA LEU A 192 -2.23 10.27 14.24
C LEU A 192 -2.28 11.20 13.02
N ILE A 193 -2.56 10.67 11.85
CA ILE A 193 -3.00 11.46 10.70
C ILE A 193 -4.46 11.85 10.98
N GLY A 194 -4.72 13.16 11.00
CA GLY A 194 -6.02 13.75 11.24
C GLY A 194 -7.01 13.59 10.10
N PRO A 195 -8.22 14.16 10.25
CA PRO A 195 -9.29 14.06 9.25
C PRO A 195 -8.86 14.63 7.90
N THR A 196 -9.40 14.02 6.85
CA THR A 196 -8.92 14.19 5.47
C THR A 196 -9.88 15.07 4.67
N VAL A 197 -9.44 15.55 3.50
CA VAL A 197 -10.32 16.29 2.56
C VAL A 197 -11.50 15.42 2.08
N ILE A 198 -11.39 14.09 2.16
CA ILE A 198 -12.49 13.18 1.79
C ILE A 198 -13.65 13.29 2.77
N ASP A 199 -13.38 13.59 4.03
CA ASP A 199 -14.43 13.82 5.03
C ASP A 199 -15.28 15.01 4.58
N SER A 200 -14.65 16.08 4.06
CA SER A 200 -15.37 17.25 3.55
C SER A 200 -16.18 16.99 2.25
N VAL A 201 -15.75 16.07 1.40
CA VAL A 201 -16.52 15.67 0.21
C VAL A 201 -17.68 14.75 0.61
N SER A 202 -17.46 13.87 1.59
CA SER A 202 -18.51 13.01 2.14
C SER A 202 -19.60 13.86 2.80
N ASP A 203 -19.21 14.90 3.55
CA ASP A 203 -20.15 15.88 4.11
C ASP A 203 -21.00 16.56 3.03
N GLU A 204 -20.43 16.87 1.86
CA GLU A 204 -21.19 17.46 0.75
C GLU A 204 -22.23 16.48 0.20
N PHE A 205 -21.86 15.21 0.01
CA PHE A 205 -22.80 14.17 -0.42
C PHE A 205 -23.90 13.92 0.61
N ASP A 206 -23.55 13.88 1.90
CA ASP A 206 -24.50 13.67 2.99
C ASP A 206 -25.49 14.85 3.08
N ASN A 207 -25.02 16.09 2.91
CA ASN A 207 -25.90 17.27 2.87
C ASN A 207 -26.91 17.20 1.71
N VAL A 208 -26.48 16.75 0.53
CA VAL A 208 -27.37 16.56 -0.62
C VAL A 208 -28.39 15.45 -0.33
N PHE A 209 -27.94 14.33 0.23
CA PHE A 209 -28.82 13.21 0.59
C PHE A 209 -29.87 13.64 1.62
N ASP A 210 -29.46 14.33 2.69
CA ASP A 210 -30.35 14.86 3.71
C ASP A 210 -31.38 15.83 3.14
N ALA A 211 -30.97 16.69 2.20
CA ALA A 211 -31.88 17.60 1.51
C ALA A 211 -32.94 16.82 0.70
N LEU A 212 -32.55 15.75 0.02
CA LEU A 212 -33.47 14.89 -0.73
C LEU A 212 -34.44 14.12 0.19
N ILE A 213 -33.96 13.61 1.32
CA ILE A 213 -34.80 12.92 2.33
C ILE A 213 -35.83 13.89 2.90
N ARG A 214 -35.43 15.12 3.25
CA ARG A 214 -36.39 16.14 3.75
C ARG A 214 -37.51 16.39 2.76
N LEU A 215 -37.18 16.53 1.47
CA LEU A 215 -38.19 16.71 0.42
C LEU A 215 -39.11 15.50 0.22
N GLN A 216 -38.60 14.27 0.45
CA GLN A 216 -39.41 13.05 0.40
C GLN A 216 -40.37 12.93 1.60
N MET A 217 -39.96 13.45 2.77
CA MET A 217 -40.74 13.37 4.01
C MET A 217 -41.79 14.47 4.16
N ASP A 218 -41.72 15.53 3.34
CA ASP A 218 -42.69 16.64 3.32
C ASP A 218 -43.95 16.35 2.46
N GLU A 219 -44.24 15.08 2.15
CA GLU A 219 -45.54 14.54 1.66
C GLU A 219 -46.26 13.70 2.74
#